data_AF-A0A4X2MBZ8-F1
#
_entry.id   AF-A0A4X2MBZ8-F1
#
_cell.length_a   1.000
_cell.length_b   1.000
_cell.length_c   1.000
_cell.angle_alpha   90.00
_cell.angle_beta   90.00
_cell.angle_gamma   90.00
#
_symmetry.space_group_name_H-M   'P 1'
#
loop_
_entity.id
_entity.type
_entity.pdbx_description
1 polymer ?
#
loop_
_entity_poly.entity_id
_entity_poly.type
_entity_poly.pdbx_seq_one_letter_code
_entity_poly.pdbx_strand_id
1 'polypeptide(L)'
;MGQRKLSYLNFCLQRLSPSPLAPVSLFMMKSAALAFLVLAISNWAFYVAAKAEQVKGTQVDCSGYFQRKYNSLACPRNLDPICGTNQKNYDNECLLCDYNLKNRLNIRKLHDGKCIRCPKEEQEFCTLEYNPHCGSDGNLYGNKCDFCNAFVRSQGTLTLSRYGVC
;
A
#
# COMPACT_ATOMS: atom_id res chain seq x y z
N MET A 1 5.69 -7.67 -84.07
CA MET A 1 4.23 -7.78 -84.24
C MET A 1 3.60 -7.29 -82.93
N GLY A 2 3.20 -6.03 -82.77
CA GLY A 2 1.91 -5.44 -83.19
C GLY A 2 1.20 -4.96 -81.90
N GLN A 3 1.39 -3.70 -81.47
CA GLN A 3 0.55 -2.50 -81.70
C GLN A 3 -0.88 -2.50 -81.09
N ARG A 4 -1.14 -1.42 -80.29
CA ARG A 4 -2.41 -0.67 -80.01
C ARG A 4 -3.03 -0.85 -78.61
N LYS A 5 -2.93 0.16 -77.72
CA LYS A 5 -3.75 1.40 -77.51
C LYS A 5 -5.05 1.11 -76.73
N LEU A 6 -5.16 1.46 -75.44
CA LEU A 6 -5.51 2.74 -74.78
C LEU A 6 -7.01 3.14 -74.78
N SER A 7 -7.56 3.19 -73.56
CA SER A 7 -8.46 4.24 -73.00
C SER A 7 -10.00 4.16 -73.13
N TYR A 8 -10.62 4.65 -72.04
CA TYR A 8 -11.90 5.37 -71.88
C TYR A 8 -13.07 4.73 -71.08
N LEU A 9 -13.24 5.33 -69.88
CA LEU A 9 -14.43 5.70 -69.09
C LEU A 9 -15.87 5.40 -69.57
N ASN A 10 -16.69 5.11 -68.54
CA ASN A 10 -17.98 5.72 -68.14
C ASN A 10 -19.29 4.89 -68.20
N PHE A 11 -19.94 4.88 -67.02
CA PHE A 11 -21.37 5.00 -66.69
C PHE A 11 -22.44 4.13 -67.41
N CYS A 12 -23.27 3.45 -66.63
CA CYS A 12 -24.66 3.90 -66.43
C CYS A 12 -25.41 3.17 -65.29
N LEU A 13 -26.24 3.97 -64.62
CA LEU A 13 -27.19 3.70 -63.54
C LEU A 13 -28.38 2.82 -63.96
N GLN A 14 -29.03 2.17 -62.98
CA GLN A 14 -30.50 2.02 -62.76
C GLN A 14 -30.73 0.89 -61.70
N ARG A 15 -31.63 0.92 -60.71
CA ARG A 15 -32.76 1.76 -60.23
C ARG A 15 -33.02 1.45 -58.73
N LEU A 16 -33.60 2.42 -58.02
CA LEU A 16 -34.21 2.37 -56.66
C LEU A 16 -35.40 1.37 -56.58
N SER A 17 -35.88 0.81 -55.47
CA SER A 17 -36.35 1.32 -54.14
C SER A 17 -36.93 0.12 -53.29
N PRO A 18 -37.61 0.25 -52.12
CA PRO A 18 -37.23 0.80 -50.79
C PRO A 18 -37.65 -0.11 -49.56
N SER A 19 -37.00 0.08 -48.37
CA SER A 19 -37.49 -0.04 -46.94
C SER A 19 -38.30 -1.27 -46.43
N PRO A 20 -38.31 -1.64 -45.11
CA PRO A 20 -38.13 -0.80 -43.91
C PRO A 20 -37.05 -1.32 -42.94
N LEU A 21 -36.24 -0.44 -42.31
CA LEU A 21 -36.57 0.32 -41.10
C LEU A 21 -37.26 -0.54 -40.02
N ALA A 22 -36.45 -1.22 -39.22
CA ALA A 22 -36.73 -1.47 -37.81
C ALA A 22 -35.64 -0.76 -36.98
N PRO A 23 -35.99 -0.12 -35.85
CA PRO A 23 -35.22 0.98 -35.29
C PRO A 23 -34.01 0.48 -34.50
N VAL A 24 -32.81 0.92 -34.90
CA VAL A 24 -31.63 0.94 -34.04
C VAL A 24 -31.81 2.06 -33.01
N SER A 25 -32.75 1.90 -32.06
CA SER A 25 -33.03 2.93 -31.05
C SER A 25 -33.46 2.39 -29.68
N LEU A 26 -33.17 1.13 -29.36
CA LEU A 26 -33.49 0.58 -28.03
C LEU A 26 -32.35 -0.18 -27.34
N PHE A 27 -31.11 -0.04 -27.83
CA PHE A 27 -29.94 -0.65 -27.19
C PHE A 27 -28.95 0.35 -26.54
N MET A 28 -29.05 1.65 -26.83
CA MET A 28 -28.14 2.65 -26.24
C MET A 28 -28.59 3.17 -24.86
N MET A 29 -29.80 2.82 -24.39
CA MET A 29 -30.37 3.39 -23.15
C MET A 29 -30.43 2.42 -21.95
N LYS A 30 -30.04 1.14 -22.09
CA LYS A 30 -30.07 0.19 -20.98
C LYS A 30 -28.80 0.17 -20.11
N SER A 31 -27.75 0.88 -20.50
CA SER A 31 -26.41 0.60 -19.97
C SER A 31 -25.69 1.79 -19.31
N ALA A 32 -26.32 2.97 -19.24
CA ALA A 32 -25.75 4.11 -18.49
C ALA A 32 -25.59 3.76 -16.99
N ALA A 33 -26.57 3.10 -16.39
CA ALA A 33 -26.50 2.61 -15.01
C ALA A 33 -25.34 1.59 -14.82
N LEU A 34 -25.10 0.73 -15.80
CA LEU A 34 -23.99 -0.22 -15.77
C LEU A 34 -22.63 0.50 -15.86
N ALA A 35 -22.54 1.55 -16.69
CA ALA A 35 -21.35 2.38 -16.80
C ALA A 35 -21.06 3.14 -15.50
N PHE A 36 -22.07 3.72 -14.84
CA PHE A 36 -21.90 4.37 -13.54
C PHE A 36 -21.45 3.38 -12.45
N LEU A 37 -21.99 2.15 -12.45
CA LEU A 37 -21.55 1.11 -11.52
C LEU A 37 -20.10 0.70 -11.74
N VAL A 38 -19.67 0.52 -13.00
CA VAL A 38 -18.27 0.19 -13.33
C VAL A 38 -17.32 1.32 -12.95
N LEU A 39 -17.70 2.58 -13.16
CA LEU A 39 -16.91 3.75 -12.75
C LEU A 39 -16.84 3.88 -11.22
N ALA A 40 -17.94 3.62 -10.52
CA ALA A 40 -17.97 3.63 -9.06
C ALA A 40 -17.11 2.50 -8.48
N ILE A 41 -17.19 1.28 -9.03
CA ILE A 41 -16.40 0.12 -8.58
C ILE A 41 -14.92 0.33 -8.86
N SER A 42 -14.55 0.86 -10.03
CA SER A 42 -13.14 1.15 -10.35
C SER A 42 -12.57 2.27 -9.49
N ASN A 43 -13.33 3.33 -9.23
CA ASN A 43 -12.92 4.39 -8.30
C ASN A 43 -12.82 3.86 -6.85
N TRP A 44 -13.77 3.03 -6.40
CA TRP A 44 -13.71 2.37 -5.10
C TRP A 44 -12.50 1.43 -4.98
N ALA A 45 -12.21 0.63 -6.01
CA ALA A 45 -11.04 -0.24 -6.05
C ALA A 45 -9.73 0.56 -6.04
N PHE A 46 -9.67 1.66 -6.80
CA PHE A 46 -8.53 2.57 -6.78
C PHE A 46 -8.35 3.26 -5.42
N TYR A 47 -9.44 3.71 -4.81
CA TYR A 47 -9.46 4.27 -3.46
C TYR A 47 -9.00 3.26 -2.40
N VAL A 48 -9.47 2.01 -2.48
CA VAL A 48 -9.06 0.92 -1.57
C VAL A 48 -7.58 0.59 -1.76
N ALA A 49 -7.09 0.53 -3.00
CA ALA A 49 -5.67 0.32 -3.29
C ALA A 49 -4.79 1.48 -2.80
N ALA A 50 -5.25 2.72 -2.97
CA ALA A 50 -4.54 3.92 -2.51
C ALA A 50 -4.47 4.02 -0.97
N LYS A 51 -5.43 3.44 -0.24
CA LYS A 51 -5.46 3.45 1.24
C LYS A 51 -4.62 2.34 1.89
N ALA A 52 -4.12 1.39 1.11
CA ALA A 52 -3.20 0.38 1.60
C ALA A 52 -1.79 0.97 1.75
N GLU A 53 -1.59 1.85 2.73
CA GLU A 53 -0.26 2.27 3.18
C GLU A 53 0.46 1.03 3.72
N GLN A 54 1.35 0.45 2.92
CA GLN A 54 2.19 -0.65 3.34
C GLN A 54 3.21 -0.09 4.33
N VAL A 55 2.97 -0.28 5.63
CA VAL A 55 3.97 -0.03 6.68
C VAL A 55 5.23 -0.82 6.31
N LYS A 56 6.24 -0.12 5.76
CA LYS A 56 7.43 -0.74 5.19
C LYS A 56 8.34 -1.20 6.32
N GLY A 57 8.26 -2.48 6.67
CA GLY A 57 9.17 -3.13 7.63
C GLY A 57 10.31 -3.89 6.95
N THR A 58 11.25 -4.39 7.73
CA THR A 58 12.33 -5.31 7.33
C THR A 58 11.97 -6.73 7.76
N GLN A 59 12.18 -7.72 6.88
CA GLN A 59 11.99 -9.12 7.25
C GLN A 59 13.15 -9.59 8.13
N VAL A 60 12.84 -10.24 9.24
CA VAL A 60 13.84 -10.83 10.15
C VAL A 60 14.20 -12.23 9.63
N ASP A 61 15.50 -12.57 9.65
CA ASP A 61 15.95 -13.93 9.34
C ASP A 61 15.72 -14.85 10.55
N CYS A 62 14.68 -15.68 10.45
CA CYS A 62 14.33 -16.63 11.51
C CYS A 62 15.15 -17.93 11.44
N SER A 63 15.94 -18.15 10.38
CA SER A 63 16.62 -19.41 10.11
C SER A 63 17.68 -19.74 11.16
N GLY A 64 18.35 -18.71 11.70
CA GLY A 64 19.37 -18.85 12.74
C GLY A 64 18.84 -19.38 14.08
N TYR A 65 17.53 -19.28 14.33
CA TYR A 65 16.91 -19.73 15.58
C TYR A 65 16.23 -21.09 15.46
N PHE A 66 16.05 -21.60 14.25
CA PHE A 66 15.23 -22.76 13.99
C PHE A 66 15.95 -24.07 14.33
N GLN A 67 15.35 -24.86 15.24
CA GLN A 67 15.85 -26.18 15.59
C GLN A 67 15.10 -27.26 14.82
N ARG A 68 15.71 -27.75 13.73
CA ARG A 68 15.14 -28.82 12.88
C ARG A 68 14.68 -30.04 13.66
N LYS A 69 15.43 -30.44 14.68
CA LYS A 69 15.14 -31.63 15.51
C LYS A 69 13.79 -31.54 16.25
N TYR A 70 13.38 -30.33 16.64
CA TYR A 70 12.20 -30.10 17.48
C TYR A 70 11.09 -29.34 16.75
N ASN A 71 11.32 -28.97 15.49
CA ASN A 71 10.42 -28.12 14.70
C ASN A 71 9.99 -26.85 15.46
N SER A 72 10.91 -26.25 16.21
CA SER A 72 10.67 -25.12 17.09
C SER A 72 11.82 -24.11 17.05
N LEU A 73 11.57 -22.90 17.52
CA LEU A 73 12.61 -21.90 17.70
C LEU A 73 13.22 -21.99 19.09
N ALA A 74 14.55 -21.88 19.17
CA ALA A 74 15.24 -21.67 20.43
C ALA A 74 15.77 -20.24 20.50
N CYS A 75 15.06 -19.42 21.24
CA CYS A 75 15.41 -18.02 21.37
C CYS A 75 16.44 -17.77 22.47
N PRO A 76 17.47 -16.97 22.18
CA PRO A 76 18.33 -16.44 23.22
C PRO A 76 17.55 -15.50 24.16
N ARG A 77 18.10 -15.30 25.36
CA ARG A 77 17.51 -14.44 26.42
C ARG A 77 18.08 -13.02 26.44
N ASN A 78 18.76 -12.60 25.37
CA ASN A 78 19.19 -11.22 25.19
C ASN A 78 17.98 -10.30 25.03
N LEU A 79 18.08 -9.10 25.61
CA LEU A 79 17.06 -8.06 25.54
C LEU A 79 17.50 -7.00 24.53
N ASP A 80 17.18 -7.24 23.27
CA ASP A 80 17.45 -6.35 22.12
C ASP A 80 16.10 -5.98 21.49
N PRO A 81 15.33 -5.08 22.15
CA PRO A 81 13.94 -4.89 21.81
C PRO A 81 13.76 -4.34 20.40
N ILE A 82 12.69 -4.77 19.73
CA ILE A 82 12.31 -4.28 18.40
C ILE A 82 10.82 -3.91 18.38
N CYS A 83 10.44 -3.02 17.47
CA CYS A 83 9.06 -2.72 17.16
C CYS A 83 8.65 -3.49 15.91
N GLY A 84 7.53 -4.23 15.96
CA GLY A 84 6.96 -4.88 14.78
C GLY A 84 6.04 -3.96 13.97
N THR A 85 5.77 -4.31 12.72
CA THR A 85 4.78 -3.58 11.87
C THR A 85 3.36 -3.60 12.42
N ASN A 86 3.08 -4.44 13.42
CA ASN A 86 1.83 -4.44 14.18
C ASN A 86 1.85 -3.50 15.40
N GLN A 87 2.83 -2.60 15.49
CA GLN A 87 3.02 -1.65 16.60
C GLN A 87 3.17 -2.32 17.98
N LYS A 88 3.70 -3.55 18.01
CA LYS A 88 3.96 -4.31 19.23
C LYS A 88 5.47 -4.45 19.46
N ASN A 89 5.86 -4.40 20.73
CA ASN A 89 7.22 -4.68 21.16
C ASN A 89 7.49 -6.18 21.17
N TYR A 90 8.70 -6.56 20.75
CA TYR A 90 9.26 -7.90 20.94
C TYR A 90 10.62 -7.74 21.63
N ASP A 91 10.95 -8.62 22.58
CA ASP A 91 12.18 -8.46 23.36
C ASP A 91 13.44 -8.72 22.53
N ASN A 92 13.31 -9.44 21.41
CA ASN A 92 14.31 -9.58 20.36
C ASN A 92 13.69 -10.12 19.06
N GLU A 93 14.51 -10.14 18.00
CA GLU A 93 14.16 -10.67 16.68
C GLU A 93 13.66 -12.13 16.70
N CYS A 94 14.27 -12.99 17.54
CA CYS A 94 13.81 -14.38 17.67
C CYS A 94 12.40 -14.47 18.23
N LEU A 95 12.06 -13.67 19.25
CA LEU A 95 10.71 -13.69 19.83
C LEU A 95 9.66 -13.15 18.87
N LEU A 96 10.02 -12.26 17.94
CA LEU A 96 9.14 -11.90 16.82
C LEU A 96 8.94 -13.09 15.88
N CYS A 97 10.00 -13.83 15.55
CA CYS A 97 9.90 -15.04 14.74
C CYS A 97 9.05 -16.13 15.39
N ASP A 98 9.24 -16.40 16.69
CA ASP A 98 8.47 -17.39 17.45
C ASP A 98 6.98 -16.99 17.51
N TYR A 99 6.70 -15.71 17.70
CA TYR A 99 5.34 -15.18 17.65
C TYR A 99 4.70 -15.38 16.26
N ASN A 100 5.42 -15.07 15.19
CA ASN A 100 4.95 -15.29 13.81
C ASN A 100 4.66 -16.77 13.55
N LEU A 101 5.56 -17.67 13.96
CA LEU A 101 5.40 -19.11 13.76
C LEU A 101 4.16 -19.64 14.50
N LYS A 102 4.01 -19.30 15.79
CA LYS A 102 2.90 -19.77 16.63
C LYS A 102 1.55 -19.27 16.15
N ASN A 103 1.49 -18.03 15.67
CA ASN A 103 0.23 -17.39 15.27
C ASN A 103 -0.02 -17.44 13.75
N ARG A 104 0.90 -18.03 12.97
CA ARG A 104 0.86 -18.05 11.49
C ARG A 104 0.72 -16.65 10.90
N LEU A 105 1.53 -15.72 11.41
CA LEU A 105 1.58 -14.33 10.98
C LEU A 105 2.89 -14.04 10.22
N ASN A 106 2.92 -12.91 9.51
CA ASN A 106 4.13 -12.41 8.84
C ASN A 106 4.39 -10.95 9.23
N ILE A 107 4.55 -10.71 10.54
CA ILE A 107 4.89 -9.39 11.07
C ILE A 107 6.35 -9.13 10.75
N ARG A 108 6.64 -7.96 10.18
CA ARG A 108 8.00 -7.51 9.86
C ARG A 108 8.52 -6.64 11.00
N LYS A 109 9.83 -6.49 11.11
CA LYS A 109 10.44 -5.50 12.01
C LYS A 109 10.22 -4.11 11.43
N LEU A 110 9.63 -3.20 12.19
CA LEU A 110 9.49 -1.79 11.79
C LEU A 110 10.80 -1.06 12.02
N HIS A 111 11.33 -1.14 13.25
CA HIS A 111 12.58 -0.52 13.65
C HIS A 111 13.18 -1.22 14.88
N ASP A 112 14.46 -0.96 15.14
CA ASP A 112 15.13 -1.38 16.38
C ASP A 112 14.71 -0.48 17.55
N GLY A 113 14.73 -1.03 18.76
CA GLY A 113 14.16 -0.40 19.94
C GLY A 113 12.65 -0.66 20.09
N LYS A 114 12.09 -0.27 21.24
CA LYS A 114 10.65 -0.42 21.52
C LYS A 114 9.83 0.55 20.67
N CYS A 115 8.61 0.18 20.31
CA CYS A 115 7.67 1.11 19.69
C CYS A 115 7.46 2.35 20.58
N ILE A 116 7.36 3.52 19.95
CA ILE A 116 7.02 4.76 20.65
C ILE A 116 5.54 4.77 20.99
N ARG A 117 5.24 5.09 22.25
CA ARG A 117 3.88 5.38 22.71
C ARG A 117 3.71 6.89 22.85
N CYS A 118 2.77 7.41 22.09
CA CYS A 118 2.35 8.80 22.15
C CYS A 118 1.05 8.98 22.94
N PRO A 119 0.87 10.12 23.59
CA PRO A 119 -0.44 10.53 24.10
C PRO A 119 -1.48 10.61 22.98
N LYS A 120 -2.77 10.58 23.35
CA LYS A 120 -3.87 10.73 22.39
C LYS A 120 -4.07 12.17 21.92
N GLU A 121 -3.61 13.12 22.73
CA GLU A 121 -3.81 14.54 22.53
C GLU A 121 -2.44 15.24 22.37
N GLU A 122 -2.48 16.37 21.68
CA GLU A 122 -1.31 17.20 21.45
C GLU A 122 -0.86 17.87 22.75
N GLN A 123 0.46 17.95 22.95
CA GLN A 123 1.06 18.61 24.09
C GLN A 123 1.41 20.06 23.73
N GLU A 124 0.96 21.02 24.52
CA GLU A 124 1.26 22.45 24.33
C GLU A 124 2.74 22.76 24.55
N PHE A 125 3.38 22.06 25.49
CA PHE A 125 4.76 22.29 25.88
C PHE A 125 5.62 21.04 25.68
N CYS A 126 6.73 21.21 24.96
CA CYS A 126 7.79 20.23 24.85
C CYS A 126 9.05 20.75 25.56
N THR A 127 9.86 19.86 26.12
CA THR A 127 11.20 20.22 26.59
C THR A 127 12.13 20.48 25.41
N LEU A 128 13.25 21.18 25.65
CA LEU A 128 14.30 21.41 24.63
C LEU A 128 15.39 20.32 24.65
N GLU A 129 15.10 19.16 25.24
CA GLU A 129 16.01 18.02 25.19
C GLU A 129 16.17 17.52 23.75
N TYR A 130 17.39 17.17 23.36
CA TYR A 130 17.68 16.66 22.01
C TYR A 130 17.91 15.14 22.05
N ASN A 131 16.84 14.41 21.75
CA ASN A 131 16.82 12.94 21.60
C ASN A 131 16.08 12.61 20.29
N PRO A 132 16.76 12.71 19.14
CA PRO A 132 16.09 12.78 17.85
C PRO A 132 15.35 11.50 17.44
N HIS A 133 14.32 11.68 16.62
CA HIS A 133 13.49 10.61 16.07
C HIS A 133 13.26 10.84 14.56
N CYS A 134 13.50 9.81 13.75
CA CYS A 134 13.22 9.85 12.32
C CYS A 134 11.81 9.29 12.04
N GLY A 135 10.93 10.11 11.48
CA GLY A 135 9.57 9.73 11.11
C GLY A 135 9.50 8.91 9.81
N SER A 136 8.39 8.20 9.63
CA SER A 136 8.10 7.50 8.36
C SER A 136 7.82 8.44 7.20
N ASP A 137 7.56 9.72 7.49
CA ASP A 137 7.46 10.81 6.52
C ASP A 137 8.84 11.38 6.10
N GLY A 138 9.93 10.84 6.65
CA GLY A 138 11.30 11.28 6.40
C GLY A 138 11.71 12.54 7.17
N ASN A 139 10.85 13.07 8.06
CA ASN A 139 11.16 14.24 8.85
C ASN A 139 11.91 13.87 10.14
N LEU A 140 12.79 14.78 10.57
CA LEU A 140 13.52 14.70 11.84
C LEU A 140 12.76 15.45 12.93
N TYR A 141 12.49 14.76 14.04
CA TYR A 141 11.88 15.34 15.22
C TYR A 141 12.91 15.43 16.35
N GLY A 142 13.03 16.60 16.98
CA GLY A 142 14.11 16.88 17.95
C GLY A 142 14.02 16.01 19.20
N ASN A 143 12.81 15.66 19.62
CA ASN A 143 12.55 14.73 20.71
C ASN A 143 11.23 13.99 20.55
N LYS A 144 10.92 13.17 21.56
CA LYS A 144 9.69 12.37 21.61
C LYS A 144 8.42 13.25 21.61
N CYS A 145 8.44 14.40 22.27
CA CYS A 145 7.28 15.29 22.34
C CYS A 145 6.94 15.85 20.96
N ASP A 146 7.94 16.38 20.24
CA ASP A 146 7.78 16.87 18.87
C ASP A 146 7.25 15.79 17.94
N PHE A 147 7.84 14.59 17.99
CA PHE A 147 7.39 13.44 17.22
C PHE A 147 5.93 13.07 17.56
N CYS A 148 5.56 13.05 18.84
CA CYS A 148 4.23 12.69 19.27
C CYS A 148 3.17 13.74 18.93
N ASN A 149 3.51 15.03 18.97
CA ASN A 149 2.62 16.09 18.48
C ASN A 149 2.37 15.92 16.97
N ALA A 150 3.42 15.64 16.19
CA ALA A 150 3.25 15.32 14.77
C ALA A 150 2.43 14.04 14.54
N PHE A 151 2.63 13.01 15.36
CA PHE A 151 1.82 11.79 15.33
C PHE A 151 0.33 12.09 15.55
N VAL A 152 -0.02 12.89 16.55
CA VAL A 152 -1.41 13.29 16.83
C VAL A 152 -1.99 14.12 15.68
N ARG A 153 -1.24 15.11 15.17
CA ARG A 153 -1.65 15.92 14.01
C ARG A 153 -1.87 15.08 12.74
N SER A 154 -1.08 14.02 12.58
CA SER A 154 -1.24 13.03 11.49
C SER A 154 -2.39 12.04 11.69
N GLN A 155 -3.17 12.17 12.78
CA GLN A 155 -4.23 11.23 13.16
C GLN A 155 -3.72 9.79 13.33
N GLY A 156 -2.48 9.65 13.80
CA GLY A 156 -1.82 8.37 14.06
C GLY A 156 -1.30 7.64 12.81
N THR A 157 -1.22 8.32 11.66
CA THR A 157 -0.66 7.75 10.42
C THR A 157 0.87 7.79 10.40
N LEU A 158 1.49 8.77 11.05
CA LEU A 158 2.94 8.82 11.23
C LEU A 158 3.41 7.62 12.06
N THR A 159 4.52 7.00 11.66
CA THR A 159 5.17 5.96 12.46
C THR A 159 6.64 6.32 12.65
N LEU A 160 7.28 5.73 13.66
CA LEU A 160 8.73 5.91 13.82
C LEU A 160 9.44 5.03 12.79
N SER A 161 10.31 5.62 11.99
CA SER A 161 11.19 4.87 11.09
C SER A 161 12.40 4.32 11.84
N ARG A 162 13.05 5.15 12.67
CA ARG A 162 14.15 4.74 13.57
C ARG A 162 14.40 5.78 14.65
N TYR A 163 15.03 5.36 15.74
CA TYR A 163 15.62 6.27 16.70
C TYR A 163 16.83 7.00 16.10
N GLY A 164 17.05 8.23 16.53
CA GLY A 164 18.12 9.08 16.01
C GLY A 164 17.70 9.89 14.78
N VAL A 165 18.71 10.35 14.04
CA VAL A 165 18.52 11.14 12.83
C VAL A 165 18.09 10.30 11.63
N CYS A 166 17.34 10.91 10.71
CA CYS A 166 17.21 10.43 9.33
C CYS A 166 18.53 10.62 8.57
#